data_AF-A0A7K5W0P7-F1
#
_entry.id   AF-A0A7K5W0P7-F1
#
_cell.length_a   1.000
_cell.length_b   1.000
_cell.length_c   1.000
_cell.angle_alpha   90.00
_cell.angle_beta   90.00
_cell.angle_gamma   90.00
#
_symmetry.space_group_name_H-M   'P 1'
#
loop_
_entity.id
_entity.type
_entity.pdbx_description
1 polymer ?
#
loop_
_entity_poly.entity_id
_entity_poly.type
_entity_poly.pdbx_seq_one_letter_code
_entity_poly.pdbx_strand_id
1 'polypeptide(L)'
;PPPFTGVWMGDSKLCAIGVHCGNHITSHGLALNCCTDLTWFEHIVPCGLEGKGVTSLSHELGQHVTVSHVLEPFLDSFQEVFDCTLVSSEDPG
;
A
#
# COMPACT_ATOMS: atom_id res chain seq x y z
N PRO A 1 5.64 -10.66 13.35
CA PRO A 1 4.89 -10.29 12.13
C PRO A 1 3.77 -11.31 11.84
N PRO A 2 2.57 -10.89 11.44
CA PRO A 2 1.55 -11.82 10.96
C PRO A 2 2.10 -12.63 9.77
N PRO A 3 1.72 -13.91 9.58
CA PRO A 3 2.29 -14.75 8.53
C PRO A 3 1.82 -14.39 7.10
N PHE A 4 1.20 -13.23 6.90
CA PHE A 4 0.53 -12.86 5.66
C PHE A 4 1.16 -11.64 5.01
N THR A 5 1.41 -11.74 3.71
CA THR A 5 1.94 -10.65 2.88
C THR A 5 1.08 -9.39 2.96
N GLY A 6 1.74 -8.24 3.11
CA GLY A 6 1.13 -6.92 3.22
C GLY A 6 1.54 -6.18 4.50
N VAL A 7 0.99 -4.98 4.66
CA VAL A 7 1.11 -4.19 5.89
C VAL A 7 -0.21 -4.27 6.65
N TRP A 8 -0.13 -4.46 7.97
CA TRP A 8 -1.25 -4.82 8.83
C TRP A 8 -1.35 -3.90 10.04
N MET A 9 -2.59 -3.55 10.41
CA MET A 9 -2.97 -2.88 11.65
C MET A 9 -3.77 -3.88 12.49
N GLY A 10 -3.12 -4.53 13.46
CA GLY A 10 -3.72 -5.68 14.15
C GLY A 10 -4.09 -6.80 13.17
N ASP A 11 -5.38 -7.15 13.12
CA ASP A 11 -5.94 -8.17 12.22
C ASP A 11 -6.51 -7.62 10.90
N SER A 12 -6.36 -6.31 10.66
CA SER A 12 -6.85 -5.65 9.45
C SER A 12 -5.71 -5.28 8.51
N LYS A 13 -5.81 -5.71 7.25
CA LYS A 13 -4.81 -5.39 6.22
C LYS A 13 -4.99 -3.95 5.73
N LEU A 14 -3.93 -3.15 5.86
CA LEU A 14 -3.87 -1.76 5.40
C LEU A 14 -3.31 -1.64 3.98
N CYS A 15 -2.32 -2.47 3.64
CA CYS A 15 -1.66 -2.45 2.34
C CYS A 15 -1.48 -3.87 1.80
N ALA A 16 -1.93 -4.10 0.57
CA ALA A 16 -1.62 -5.32 -0.16
C ALA A 16 -0.28 -5.18 -0.87
N ILE A 17 0.52 -6.25 -0.91
CA ILE A 17 1.78 -6.28 -1.66
C ILE A 17 1.74 -7.51 -2.57
N GLY A 18 1.98 -7.28 -3.85
CA GLY A 18 2.05 -8.31 -4.87
C GLY A 18 3.03 -7.84 -5.93
N VAL A 19 4.20 -8.46 -5.96
CA VAL A 19 5.29 -8.11 -6.88
C VAL A 19 5.60 -9.31 -7.75
N HIS A 20 5.87 -9.05 -9.03
CA HIS A 20 6.44 -10.01 -9.95
C HIS A 20 7.85 -9.56 -10.30
N CYS A 21 8.78 -10.50 -10.47
CA CYS A 21 10.13 -10.21 -10.94
C CYS A 21 10.44 -11.11 -12.14
N GLY A 22 10.72 -10.50 -13.28
CA GLY A 22 11.12 -11.18 -14.51
C GLY A 22 12.28 -10.45 -15.17
N ASN A 23 13.29 -11.17 -15.64
CA ASN A 23 14.50 -10.58 -16.24
C ASN A 23 15.15 -9.47 -15.38
N HIS A 24 15.17 -9.67 -14.04
CA HIS A 24 15.67 -8.70 -13.06
C HIS A 24 14.90 -7.37 -12.98
N ILE A 25 13.69 -7.31 -13.54
CA ILE A 25 12.81 -6.15 -13.50
C ILE A 25 11.55 -6.52 -12.71
N THR A 26 11.19 -5.68 -11.74
CA THR A 26 9.97 -5.85 -10.94
C THR A 26 8.76 -5.17 -11.59
N SER A 27 7.60 -5.81 -11.54
CA SER A 27 6.29 -5.26 -11.96
C SER A 27 5.21 -5.51 -10.90
N HIS A 28 4.04 -4.88 -11.09
CA HIS A 28 2.97 -4.73 -10.09
C HIS A 28 3.38 -3.77 -8.95
N GLY A 29 3.41 -4.21 -7.70
CA GLY A 29 3.83 -3.37 -6.57
C GLY A 29 3.00 -3.58 -5.32
N LEU A 30 2.42 -2.49 -4.83
CA LEU A 30 1.63 -2.44 -3.62
C LEU A 30 0.37 -1.61 -3.81
N ALA A 31 -0.62 -1.82 -2.95
CA ALA A 31 -1.86 -1.06 -2.92
C ALA A 31 -2.17 -0.67 -1.46
N LEU A 32 -1.89 0.60 -1.13
CA LEU A 32 -2.16 1.19 0.18
C LEU A 32 -3.57 1.77 0.21
N ASN A 33 -4.40 1.29 1.15
CA ASN A 33 -5.75 1.80 1.32
C ASN A 33 -5.72 3.18 2.00
N CYS A 34 -5.93 4.25 1.24
CA CYS A 34 -5.95 5.62 1.78
C CYS A 34 -7.37 6.02 2.19
N CYS A 35 -8.23 6.30 1.21
CA CYS A 35 -9.66 6.59 1.36
C CYS A 35 -10.52 5.55 0.64
N THR A 36 -10.00 4.32 0.51
CA THR A 36 -10.65 3.20 -0.18
C THR A 36 -12.01 2.91 0.46
N ASP A 37 -13.04 2.79 -0.36
CA ASP A 37 -14.32 2.21 0.06
C ASP A 37 -14.13 0.71 0.33
N LEU A 38 -14.13 0.35 1.61
CA LEU A 38 -13.83 -1.00 2.06
C LEU A 38 -14.96 -1.99 1.80
N THR A 39 -16.19 -1.51 1.49
CA THR A 39 -17.34 -2.38 1.21
C THR A 39 -17.10 -3.27 -0.02
N TRP A 40 -16.26 -2.83 -0.96
CA TRP A 40 -15.86 -3.65 -2.10
C TRP A 40 -15.12 -4.94 -1.73
N PHE A 41 -14.47 -5.00 -0.57
CA PHE A 41 -13.83 -6.21 -0.09
C PHE A 41 -14.83 -7.27 0.38
N GLU A 42 -16.06 -6.88 0.72
CA GLU A 42 -17.15 -7.82 1.04
C GLU A 42 -17.61 -8.62 -0.18
N HIS A 43 -17.30 -8.14 -1.39
CA HIS A 43 -17.66 -8.80 -2.65
C HIS A 43 -16.61 -9.78 -3.16
N ILE A 44 -15.49 -9.96 -2.46
CA ILE A 44 -14.44 -10.90 -2.82
C ILE A 44 -14.11 -11.83 -1.66
N VAL A 45 -13.75 -13.07 -1.96
CA VAL A 45 -13.23 -14.02 -0.95
C VAL A 45 -11.71 -14.11 -1.11
N PRO A 46 -10.91 -13.40 -0.30
CA PRO A 46 -9.48 -13.60 -0.29
C PRO A 46 -9.16 -14.94 0.37
N CYS A 47 -8.69 -15.90 -0.44
CA CYS A 47 -8.26 -17.20 0.07
C CYS A 47 -7.20 -17.05 1.17
N GLY A 48 -7.39 -17.73 2.31
CA GLY A 48 -6.42 -17.82 3.40
C GLY A 48 -6.46 -16.71 4.46
N LEU A 49 -7.48 -15.83 4.45
CA LEU A 49 -7.62 -14.72 5.40
C LEU A 49 -8.88 -14.83 6.29
N GLU A 50 -9.27 -16.05 6.68
CA GLU A 50 -10.40 -16.22 7.61
C GLU A 50 -10.17 -15.47 8.93
N GLY A 51 -11.16 -14.69 9.36
CA GLY A 51 -11.08 -13.85 10.56
C GLY A 51 -10.24 -12.58 10.43
N LYS A 52 -9.81 -12.21 9.22
CA LYS A 52 -8.98 -11.01 8.96
C LYS A 52 -9.73 -10.00 8.11
N GLY A 53 -9.66 -8.75 8.53
CA GLY A 53 -10.30 -7.63 7.85
C GLY A 53 -9.37 -6.90 6.89
N VAL A 54 -9.91 -5.85 6.31
CA VAL A 54 -9.16 -4.79 5.64
C VAL A 54 -9.44 -3.47 6.35
N THR A 55 -8.50 -2.54 6.27
CA THR A 55 -8.67 -1.17 6.76
C THR A 55 -8.09 -0.16 5.78
N SER A 56 -8.29 1.12 6.04
CA SER A 56 -7.72 2.24 5.31
C SER A 56 -7.18 3.29 6.28
N LEU A 57 -6.27 4.15 5.82
CA LEU A 57 -5.78 5.27 6.62
C LEU A 57 -6.92 6.17 7.09
N SER A 58 -7.93 6.36 6.24
CA SER A 58 -9.08 7.17 6.58
C SER A 58 -9.89 6.58 7.72
N HIS A 59 -10.06 5.25 7.72
CA HIS A 59 -10.73 4.52 8.80
C HIS A 59 -9.92 4.60 10.10
N GLU A 60 -8.62 4.28 10.06
CA GLU A 60 -7.77 4.25 11.25
C GLU A 60 -7.56 5.62 11.90
N LEU A 61 -7.51 6.69 11.10
CA LEU A 61 -7.29 8.06 11.58
C LEU A 61 -8.58 8.84 11.83
N GLY A 62 -9.75 8.28 11.49
CA GLY A 62 -11.05 8.95 11.65
C GLY A 62 -11.21 10.23 10.82
N GLN A 63 -10.47 10.37 9.72
CA GLN A 63 -10.47 11.55 8.85
C GLN A 63 -10.29 11.15 7.38
N HIS A 64 -10.66 12.00 6.42
CA HIS A 64 -10.56 11.65 5.01
C HIS A 64 -9.12 11.83 4.47
N VAL A 65 -8.40 10.72 4.31
CA VAL A 65 -7.00 10.67 3.84
C VAL A 65 -6.95 10.11 2.42
N THR A 66 -6.79 10.98 1.43
CA THR A 66 -6.60 10.60 0.02
C THR A 66 -5.15 10.20 -0.29
N VAL A 67 -4.93 9.63 -1.48
CA VAL A 67 -3.59 9.31 -2.01
C VAL A 67 -2.67 10.54 -2.05
N SER A 68 -3.20 11.71 -2.38
CA SER A 68 -2.39 12.94 -2.43
C SER A 68 -1.81 13.34 -1.07
N HIS A 69 -2.51 13.05 0.03
CA HIS A 69 -1.99 13.35 1.38
C HIS A 69 -0.81 12.45 1.78
N VAL A 70 -0.65 11.29 1.14
CA VAL A 70 0.37 10.30 1.51
C VAL A 70 1.52 10.23 0.52
N LEU A 71 1.44 10.96 -0.60
CA LEU A 71 2.41 10.86 -1.68
C LEU A 71 3.81 11.29 -1.18
N GLU A 72 3.93 12.44 -0.54
CA GLU A 72 5.21 12.92 0.00
C GLU A 72 5.84 11.94 1.02
N PRO A 73 5.15 11.53 2.10
CA PRO A 73 5.70 10.54 3.04
C PRO A 73 6.08 9.21 2.39
N PHE A 74 5.31 8.77 1.37
CA PHE A 74 5.61 7.55 0.63
C PHE A 74 6.90 7.69 -0.19
N LEU A 75 7.07 8.81 -0.88
CA LEU A 75 8.26 9.12 -1.66
C LEU A 75 9.50 9.23 -0.77
N ASP A 76 9.41 9.93 0.36
CA ASP A 76 10.49 10.02 1.35
C ASP A 76 10.91 8.63 1.84
N SER A 77 9.93 7.80 2.20
CA SER A 77 10.18 6.42 2.64
C SER A 77 10.80 5.58 1.53
N PHE A 78 10.38 5.77 0.28
CA PHE A 78 10.91 5.05 -0.86
C PHE A 78 12.38 5.42 -1.11
N GLN A 79 12.72 6.70 -1.06
CA GLN A 79 14.09 7.19 -1.18
C GLN A 79 15.00 6.62 -0.10
N GLU A 80 14.55 6.63 1.14
CA GLU A 80 15.32 6.12 2.28
C GLU A 80 15.54 4.60 2.16
N VAL A 81 14.47 3.83 1.88
CA VAL A 81 14.54 2.36 1.86
C VAL A 81 15.36 1.83 0.68
N PHE A 82 15.23 2.46 -0.50
CA PHE A 82 15.93 2.03 -1.71
C PHE A 82 17.25 2.76 -1.96
N ASP A 83 17.64 3.69 -1.07
CA ASP A 83 18.80 4.55 -1.21
C ASP A 83 18.88 5.18 -2.62
N CYS A 84 17.79 5.86 -3.00
CA CYS A 84 17.65 6.44 -4.32
C CYS A 84 17.25 7.91 -4.30
N THR A 85 17.58 8.63 -5.37
CA THR A 85 17.13 10.00 -5.60
C THR A 85 15.92 9.99 -6.51
N LEU A 86 14.83 10.63 -6.09
CA LEU A 86 13.68 10.87 -6.96
C LEU A 86 13.96 12.08 -7.85
N VAL A 87 13.69 11.93 -9.13
CA VAL A 87 13.79 12.99 -10.14
C VAL A 87 12.41 13.24 -10.71
N SER A 88 12.05 14.52 -10.88
CA SER A 88 10.81 14.86 -11.57
C SER A 88 11.01 14.75 -13.08
N SER A 89 9.95 14.44 -13.82
CA SER A 89 10.00 14.38 -15.29
C SER A 89 10.17 15.77 -15.95
N GLU A 90 10.17 16.84 -15.17
CA GLU A 90 10.33 18.23 -15.63
C GLU A 90 11.76 18.74 -15.48
N ASP A 91 12.69 17.92 -14.99
CA ASP A 91 14.10 18.29 -14.82
C ASP A 91 14.87 17.95 -16.11
N PRO A 92 15.18 18.93 -16.98
CA PRO A 92 16.04 18.71 -18.13
C PRO A 92 17.47 18.84 -17.61
N GLY A 93 18.11 17.71 -17.30
CA GLY A 93 19.50 17.70 -16.81
C GLY A 93 20.46 18.57 -17.61
#